data_AF-A0A2N1IED1-F1
#
_entry.id   AF-A0A2N1IED1-F1
#
_cell.length_a   1.000
_cell.length_b   1.000
_cell.length_c   1.000
_cell.angle_alpha   90.00
_cell.angle_beta   90.00
_cell.angle_gamma   90.00
#
_symmetry.space_group_name_H-M   'P 1'
#
loop_
_entity.id
_entity.type
_entity.pdbx_description
1 polymer ?
#
loop_
_entity_poly.entity_id
_entity_poly.type
_entity_poly.pdbx_seq_one_letter_code
_entity_poly.pdbx_strand_id
1 'polypeptide(L)'
;MTTLNTLQALKSCLAASLLLFILLGCESSDDSSGEGYIKLYNLSKDSPSIYLTVDENLTENNDDDDHFEQTYSAIAYGNAHSNISLTSQDYYYQLAWQDDDSSDTDDLSVIYENSLTLAEETIHMIVLSDSVLAPQVMVHSIPVIDDEDDTTDDLFNLRVLNMHSDQQPIDFYLSKENESFNEAVLVGQYSYQQLSDNQKLDQDDYIFYITMAGSDEVLFRSTSIPFAYSSQNIMVVKENNGAGTSPYLLDKMSDSAVIEYVDAEAEAQFSAYNAVANHEQLSNYQEVFSLHINGVGDNPAIASLAYGEVSNAITIASGDYSVDLTDTEENTPLLSNHLLSLVENTNKTLFFYAEQEYVDTDNDGNIDENGDGIIDEIEVNLFSLMVENSLLTSIYEHEVEIVNLIQSDDFSQVAVYFVRQDETIESSIYNREISYKNTSSLFLKNNSYQVFVVAKDNGSSIILNSFELILNEESNEQYLILETSKNSPTGYKTTMFPQTPEQQQEAE
;
A
#
# COMPACT_ATOMS: atom_id res chain seq x y z
N MET A 1 -27.11 39.32 43.43
CA MET A 1 -26.63 39.68 42.08
C MET A 1 -26.40 38.39 41.32
N THR A 2 -27.17 38.20 40.24
CA THR A 2 -26.87 37.41 39.01
C THR A 2 -26.38 35.96 39.15
N THR A 3 -27.27 34.95 39.07
CA THR A 3 -27.80 34.20 37.87
C THR A 3 -26.92 32.99 37.54
N LEU A 4 -27.27 31.71 37.81
CA LEU A 4 -28.40 30.83 37.45
C LEU A 4 -28.22 30.11 36.09
N ASN A 5 -28.06 28.78 36.18
CA ASN A 5 -28.17 27.77 35.12
C ASN A 5 -29.48 27.89 34.31
N THR A 6 -29.43 27.67 33.00
CA THR A 6 -30.54 27.11 32.23
C THR A 6 -30.07 26.40 30.96
N LEU A 7 -30.49 25.13 30.86
CA LEU A 7 -30.78 24.34 29.66
C LEU A 7 -31.73 25.12 28.73
N GLN A 8 -31.46 25.21 27.42
CA GLN A 8 -32.49 25.06 26.37
C GLN A 8 -31.93 25.06 24.94
N ALA A 9 -32.34 24.00 24.24
CA ALA A 9 -32.55 23.84 22.80
C ALA A 9 -32.53 25.11 21.94
N LEU A 10 -31.74 25.07 20.87
CA LEU A 10 -32.02 25.84 19.67
C LEU A 10 -32.05 24.92 18.46
N LYS A 11 -33.21 24.96 17.81
CA LYS A 11 -33.56 24.32 16.55
C LYS A 11 -32.71 24.91 15.44
N SER A 12 -32.00 24.07 14.68
CA SER A 12 -31.54 24.45 13.34
C SER A 12 -32.52 23.91 12.31
N CYS A 13 -33.19 24.83 11.64
CA CYS A 13 -33.96 24.59 10.44
C CYS A 13 -33.02 24.06 9.34
N LEU A 14 -33.21 22.83 8.87
CA LEU A 14 -32.72 22.43 7.56
C LEU A 14 -33.74 22.92 6.52
N ALA A 15 -33.35 23.92 5.75
CA ALA A 15 -34.09 24.36 4.59
C ALA A 15 -33.96 23.28 3.51
N ALA A 16 -35.08 22.67 3.13
CA ALA A 16 -35.19 21.80 1.98
C ALA A 16 -35.00 22.65 0.70
N SER A 17 -33.80 22.60 0.12
CA SER A 17 -33.56 23.05 -1.25
C SER A 17 -33.98 21.96 -2.21
N LEU A 18 -35.24 22.06 -2.64
CA LEU A 18 -35.83 21.30 -3.74
C LEU A 18 -35.17 21.77 -5.05
N LEU A 19 -34.20 21.02 -5.56
CA LEU A 19 -33.65 21.21 -6.91
C LEU A 19 -34.67 20.66 -7.92
N LEU A 20 -35.49 21.57 -8.45
CA LEU A 20 -36.37 21.34 -9.57
C LEU A 20 -35.52 21.25 -10.84
N PHE A 21 -35.27 20.05 -11.36
CA PHE A 21 -34.81 19.89 -12.73
C PHE A 21 -35.98 20.20 -13.66
N ILE A 22 -35.79 21.23 -14.49
CA ILE A 22 -36.71 21.60 -15.56
C ILE A 22 -36.48 20.59 -16.68
N LEU A 23 -37.45 19.68 -16.86
CA LEU A 23 -37.59 18.89 -18.08
C LEU A 23 -37.80 19.86 -19.25
N LEU A 24 -36.75 20.05 -20.05
CA LEU A 24 -36.88 20.53 -21.42
C LEU A 24 -37.32 19.32 -22.26
N GLY A 25 -38.58 19.36 -22.69
CA GLY A 25 -39.07 18.46 -23.71
C GLY A 25 -38.37 18.75 -25.03
N CYS A 26 -37.69 17.75 -25.57
CA CYS A 26 -37.43 17.65 -26.99
C CYS A 26 -38.20 16.43 -27.52
N GLU A 27 -39.05 16.70 -28.48
CA GLU A 27 -39.87 15.77 -29.23
C GLU A 27 -39.05 15.33 -30.44
N SER A 28 -38.47 14.12 -30.44
CA SER A 28 -38.02 13.45 -31.67
C SER A 28 -37.59 12.00 -31.44
N SER A 29 -38.29 11.10 -32.16
CA SER A 29 -37.90 9.75 -32.60
C SER A 29 -37.47 8.70 -31.57
N ASP A 30 -38.31 7.67 -31.47
CA ASP A 30 -38.05 6.36 -30.88
C ASP A 30 -36.74 5.75 -31.45
N ASP A 31 -35.75 5.56 -30.59
CA ASP A 31 -34.71 4.51 -30.60
C ASP A 31 -33.92 4.70 -29.29
N SER A 32 -34.49 4.36 -28.13
CA SER A 32 -33.73 4.36 -26.88
C SER A 32 -32.92 3.07 -26.80
N SER A 33 -31.65 3.12 -27.21
CA SER A 33 -30.66 2.13 -26.78
C SER A 33 -30.61 2.14 -25.26
N GLY A 34 -30.80 0.98 -24.62
CA GLY A 34 -30.73 0.85 -23.17
C GLY A 34 -29.31 1.08 -22.63
N GLU A 35 -29.15 1.05 -21.31
CA GLU A 35 -27.86 1.27 -20.65
C GLU A 35 -27.15 -0.07 -20.38
N GLY A 36 -25.85 -0.11 -20.67
CA GLY A 36 -24.92 -1.15 -20.24
C GLY A 36 -23.84 -0.57 -19.33
N TYR A 37 -23.04 -1.42 -18.68
CA TYR A 37 -21.99 -0.97 -17.77
C TYR A 37 -20.62 -1.49 -18.19
N ILE A 38 -19.59 -0.69 -17.96
CA ILE A 38 -18.19 -1.08 -18.12
C ILE A 38 -17.42 -0.80 -16.83
N LYS A 39 -16.42 -1.63 -16.52
CA LYS A 39 -15.44 -1.36 -15.45
C LYS A 39 -14.10 -1.99 -15.78
N LEU A 40 -13.01 -1.35 -15.37
CA LEU A 40 -11.67 -1.92 -15.39
C LEU A 40 -11.31 -2.44 -13.99
N TYR A 41 -10.66 -3.59 -13.94
CA TYR A 41 -10.00 -4.15 -12.76
C TYR A 41 -8.55 -4.46 -13.10
N ASN A 42 -7.62 -3.84 -12.37
CA ASN A 42 -6.19 -3.97 -12.64
C ASN A 42 -5.56 -5.03 -11.74
N LEU A 43 -5.17 -6.16 -12.33
CA LEU A 43 -4.41 -7.25 -11.71
C LEU A 43 -3.03 -7.44 -12.36
N SER A 44 -2.55 -6.47 -13.14
CA SER A 44 -1.18 -6.47 -13.64
C SER A 44 -0.25 -5.94 -12.55
N LYS A 45 0.45 -6.85 -11.89
CA LYS A 45 1.24 -6.61 -10.68
C LYS A 45 2.41 -5.63 -10.89
N ASP A 46 3.00 -5.63 -12.08
CA ASP A 46 4.12 -4.76 -12.47
C ASP A 46 3.69 -3.50 -13.21
N SER A 47 2.37 -3.30 -13.39
CA SER A 47 1.83 -2.11 -14.03
C SER A 47 1.92 -0.87 -13.11
N PRO A 48 2.06 0.33 -13.69
CA PRO A 48 1.72 1.56 -12.98
C PRO A 48 0.19 1.66 -12.87
N SER A 49 -0.33 2.78 -12.37
CA SER A 49 -1.78 3.02 -12.44
C SER A 49 -2.27 3.09 -13.89
N ILE A 50 -3.34 2.36 -14.20
CA ILE A 50 -3.87 2.21 -15.57
C ILE A 50 -5.15 2.99 -15.77
N TYR A 51 -5.18 3.80 -16.82
CA TYR A 51 -6.33 4.54 -17.33
C TYR A 51 -7.15 3.66 -18.26
N LEU A 52 -8.47 3.84 -18.20
CA LEU A 52 -9.42 3.29 -19.17
C LEU A 52 -9.93 4.45 -20.03
N THR A 53 -9.79 4.34 -21.34
CA THR A 53 -10.45 5.23 -22.31
C THR A 53 -11.49 4.42 -23.07
N VAL A 54 -12.70 4.96 -23.22
CA VAL A 54 -13.78 4.37 -24.01
C VAL A 54 -14.15 5.35 -25.11
N ASP A 55 -14.24 4.84 -26.33
CA ASP A 55 -14.29 5.64 -27.54
C ASP A 55 -15.21 4.96 -28.58
N GLU A 56 -16.08 5.72 -29.26
CA GLU A 56 -16.86 5.22 -30.39
C GLU A 56 -16.00 4.96 -31.64
N ASN A 57 -14.96 5.76 -31.86
CA ASN A 57 -14.11 5.70 -33.05
C ASN A 57 -12.71 6.28 -32.81
N LEU A 58 -11.72 5.39 -32.63
CA LEU A 58 -10.29 5.71 -32.46
C LEU A 58 -9.64 6.56 -33.59
N THR A 59 -10.35 6.82 -34.69
CA THR A 59 -9.81 7.55 -35.86
C THR A 59 -10.38 8.95 -36.04
N GLU A 60 -11.43 9.32 -35.31
CA GLU A 60 -12.03 10.65 -35.33
C GLU A 60 -11.58 11.42 -34.09
N ASN A 61 -11.09 12.65 -34.28
CA ASN A 61 -10.71 13.49 -33.15
C ASN A 61 -11.99 14.10 -32.53
N ASN A 62 -11.98 14.33 -31.21
CA ASN A 62 -13.05 14.99 -30.43
C ASN A 62 -13.49 16.40 -30.85
N ASP A 63 -13.03 16.92 -31.99
CA ASP A 63 -13.47 18.20 -32.54
C ASP A 63 -14.86 18.11 -33.22
N ASP A 64 -15.40 16.91 -33.42
CA ASP A 64 -16.76 16.69 -33.94
C ASP A 64 -17.76 16.48 -32.78
N ASP A 65 -18.73 17.40 -32.64
CA ASP A 65 -19.68 17.53 -31.52
C ASP A 65 -20.59 16.30 -31.26
N ASP A 66 -20.53 15.25 -32.10
CA ASP A 66 -21.39 14.06 -32.03
C ASP A 66 -20.60 12.77 -31.67
N HIS A 67 -19.30 12.85 -31.40
CA HIS A 67 -18.42 11.71 -31.06
C HIS A 67 -18.28 11.53 -29.55
N PHE A 68 -18.48 10.30 -29.04
CA PHE A 68 -18.19 9.99 -27.63
C PHE A 68 -16.78 9.43 -27.45
N GLU A 69 -15.96 10.15 -26.68
CA GLU A 69 -14.71 9.66 -26.11
C GLU A 69 -14.62 10.09 -24.64
N GLN A 70 -14.24 9.17 -23.75
CA GLN A 70 -14.03 9.48 -22.35
C GLN A 70 -12.89 8.66 -21.73
N THR A 71 -11.95 9.37 -21.10
CA THR A 71 -10.89 8.80 -20.28
C THR A 71 -11.25 8.88 -18.79
N TYR A 72 -11.19 7.74 -18.10
CA TYR A 72 -11.46 7.61 -16.67
C TYR A 72 -10.18 7.65 -15.84
N SER A 73 -10.31 7.94 -14.54
CA SER A 73 -9.17 8.01 -13.61
C SER A 73 -8.39 6.72 -13.55
N ALA A 74 -7.06 6.81 -13.47
CA ALA A 74 -6.21 5.64 -13.35
C ALA A 74 -6.49 4.82 -12.08
N ILE A 75 -6.33 3.51 -12.17
CA ILE A 75 -6.42 2.59 -11.04
C ILE A 75 -5.12 1.80 -10.86
N ALA A 76 -4.63 1.76 -9.63
CA ALA A 76 -3.49 0.94 -9.25
C ALA A 76 -3.84 -0.55 -9.21
N TYR A 77 -2.83 -1.41 -9.11
CA TYR A 77 -2.99 -2.84 -8.88
C TYR A 77 -3.97 -3.12 -7.71
N GLY A 78 -4.80 -4.15 -7.87
CA GLY A 78 -5.81 -4.55 -6.89
C GLY A 78 -7.07 -3.68 -6.86
N ASN A 79 -7.12 -2.59 -7.63
CA ASN A 79 -8.28 -1.69 -7.66
C ASN A 79 -9.13 -1.87 -8.92
N ALA A 80 -10.41 -1.56 -8.78
CA ALA A 80 -11.36 -1.52 -9.89
C ALA A 80 -12.11 -0.19 -9.94
N HIS A 81 -12.56 0.19 -11.14
CA HIS A 81 -13.55 1.24 -11.29
C HIS A 81 -14.89 0.80 -10.69
N SER A 82 -15.69 1.76 -10.24
CA SER A 82 -17.13 1.54 -10.10
C SER A 82 -17.79 1.26 -11.46
N ASN A 83 -18.99 0.69 -11.48
CA ASN A 83 -19.72 0.47 -12.73
C ASN A 83 -19.99 1.81 -13.44
N ILE A 84 -19.44 1.98 -14.65
CA ILE A 84 -19.65 3.15 -15.51
C ILE A 84 -20.82 2.85 -16.43
N SER A 85 -21.92 3.61 -16.33
CA SER A 85 -23.07 3.48 -17.25
C SER A 85 -22.78 4.18 -18.57
N LEU A 86 -23.03 3.47 -19.67
CA LEU A 86 -22.92 3.95 -21.05
C LEU A 86 -24.10 3.42 -21.87
N THR A 87 -24.41 4.11 -22.96
CA THR A 87 -25.39 3.66 -23.95
C THR A 87 -24.97 2.31 -24.52
N SER A 88 -25.90 1.35 -24.67
CA SER A 88 -25.61 0.06 -25.29
C SER A 88 -25.36 0.23 -26.79
N GLN A 89 -24.13 -0.07 -27.22
CA GLN A 89 -23.65 -0.05 -28.61
C GLN A 89 -22.21 -0.63 -28.69
N ASP A 90 -21.62 -0.56 -29.88
CA ASP A 90 -20.21 -0.90 -30.09
C ASP A 90 -19.29 0.27 -29.72
N TYR A 91 -18.23 -0.01 -28.97
CA TYR A 91 -17.15 0.90 -28.62
C TYR A 91 -15.79 0.26 -28.91
N TYR A 92 -14.76 1.08 -28.85
CA TYR A 92 -13.38 0.70 -28.58
C TYR A 92 -13.03 1.09 -27.14
N TYR A 93 -12.08 0.36 -26.56
CA TYR A 93 -11.46 0.77 -25.32
C TYR A 93 -9.95 0.67 -25.42
N GLN A 94 -9.28 1.57 -24.71
CA GLN A 94 -7.83 1.60 -24.57
C GLN A 94 -7.46 1.53 -23.09
N LEU A 95 -6.42 0.76 -22.80
CA LEU A 95 -5.75 0.74 -21.50
C LEU A 95 -4.41 1.45 -21.69
N ALA A 96 -4.13 2.44 -20.85
CA ALA A 96 -2.97 3.29 -21.00
C ALA A 96 -2.40 3.71 -19.64
N TRP A 97 -1.18 4.23 -19.65
CA TRP A 97 -0.53 4.77 -18.45
C TRP A 97 0.17 6.10 -18.73
N GLN A 98 0.49 6.84 -17.67
CA GLN A 98 1.12 8.16 -17.78
C GLN A 98 2.65 8.06 -17.80
N ASP A 99 3.23 8.13 -18.99
CA ASP A 99 4.67 7.94 -19.22
C ASP A 99 5.51 9.11 -18.70
N ASP A 100 5.05 10.34 -18.93
CA ASP A 100 5.74 11.56 -18.49
C ASP A 100 5.15 12.16 -17.19
N ASP A 101 5.74 13.23 -16.66
CA ASP A 101 5.17 13.99 -15.53
C ASP A 101 3.97 14.87 -15.93
N SER A 102 3.52 14.74 -17.18
CA SER A 102 2.26 15.33 -17.64
C SER A 102 1.08 14.75 -16.87
N SER A 103 0.07 15.58 -16.64
CA SER A 103 -1.24 15.13 -16.16
C SER A 103 -2.28 15.12 -17.29
N ASP A 104 -1.86 15.43 -18.52
CA ASP A 104 -2.74 15.55 -19.66
C ASP A 104 -3.01 14.15 -20.24
N THR A 105 -4.29 13.84 -20.45
CA THR A 105 -4.74 12.54 -20.96
C THR A 105 -4.27 12.27 -22.39
N ASP A 106 -3.91 13.32 -23.14
CA ASP A 106 -3.42 13.21 -24.52
C ASP A 106 -1.97 12.66 -24.57
N ASP A 107 -1.27 12.68 -23.43
CA ASP A 107 0.11 12.19 -23.29
C ASP A 107 0.16 10.73 -22.76
N LEU A 108 -0.98 10.02 -22.75
CA LEU A 108 -1.05 8.65 -22.29
C LEU A 108 -0.37 7.67 -23.28
N SER A 109 0.41 6.75 -22.72
CA SER A 109 1.02 5.64 -23.47
C SER A 109 0.09 4.43 -23.45
N VAL A 110 -0.55 4.14 -24.59
CA VAL A 110 -1.47 3.01 -24.77
C VAL A 110 -0.69 1.68 -24.74
N ILE A 111 -1.12 0.76 -23.89
CA ILE A 111 -0.54 -0.60 -23.75
C ILE A 111 -1.44 -1.69 -24.33
N TYR A 112 -2.74 -1.43 -24.44
CA TYR A 112 -3.70 -2.37 -25.01
C TYR A 112 -4.90 -1.63 -25.59
N GLU A 113 -5.44 -2.14 -26.70
CA GLU A 113 -6.68 -1.64 -27.29
C GLU A 113 -7.51 -2.79 -27.85
N ASN A 114 -8.84 -2.68 -27.80
CA ASN A 114 -9.75 -3.62 -28.45
C ASN A 114 -11.15 -3.02 -28.63
N SER A 115 -12.00 -3.69 -29.42
CA SER A 115 -13.43 -3.38 -29.52
C SER A 115 -14.24 -4.09 -28.44
N LEU A 116 -15.33 -3.48 -27.97
CA LEU A 116 -16.29 -4.02 -27.02
C LEU A 116 -17.72 -3.63 -27.41
N THR A 117 -18.60 -4.63 -27.55
CA THR A 117 -20.04 -4.39 -27.67
C THR A 117 -20.65 -4.35 -26.26
N LEU A 118 -21.09 -3.17 -25.83
CA LEU A 118 -21.83 -3.02 -24.59
C LEU A 118 -23.29 -3.44 -24.81
N ALA A 119 -23.77 -4.30 -23.93
CA ALA A 119 -25.12 -4.85 -23.97
C ALA A 119 -25.94 -4.27 -22.82
N GLU A 120 -27.23 -4.05 -23.06
CA GLU A 120 -28.18 -3.60 -22.04
C GLU A 120 -28.16 -4.52 -20.81
N GLU A 121 -28.34 -3.94 -19.62
CA GLU A 121 -28.43 -4.65 -18.33
C GLU A 121 -27.26 -5.63 -18.10
N THR A 122 -26.07 -5.31 -18.62
CA THR A 122 -24.88 -6.14 -18.51
C THR A 122 -23.68 -5.31 -18.05
N ILE A 123 -22.96 -5.81 -17.04
CA ILE A 123 -21.67 -5.30 -16.60
C ILE A 123 -20.57 -6.01 -17.38
N HIS A 124 -19.81 -5.27 -18.16
CA HIS A 124 -18.61 -5.72 -18.86
C HIS A 124 -17.38 -5.37 -18.04
N MET A 125 -16.87 -6.35 -17.30
CA MET A 125 -15.68 -6.20 -16.47
C MET A 125 -14.44 -6.56 -17.28
N ILE A 126 -13.63 -5.56 -17.59
CA ILE A 126 -12.30 -5.70 -18.19
C ILE A 126 -11.32 -6.03 -17.06
N VAL A 127 -10.66 -7.17 -17.15
CA VAL A 127 -9.61 -7.60 -16.22
C VAL A 127 -8.28 -7.55 -16.96
N LEU A 128 -7.39 -6.66 -16.51
CA LEU A 128 -6.00 -6.61 -16.95
C LEU A 128 -5.17 -7.48 -16.02
N SER A 129 -4.38 -8.41 -16.56
CA SER A 129 -3.59 -9.38 -15.79
C SER A 129 -2.27 -9.69 -16.49
N ASP A 130 -1.42 -10.48 -15.83
CA ASP A 130 -0.03 -10.75 -16.22
C ASP A 130 0.83 -9.47 -16.29
N SER A 131 2.05 -9.59 -16.82
CA SER A 131 2.99 -8.46 -16.92
C SER A 131 2.47 -7.37 -17.85
N VAL A 132 2.62 -6.11 -17.47
CA VAL A 132 2.30 -4.93 -18.29
C VAL A 132 3.09 -4.87 -19.61
N LEU A 133 4.24 -5.56 -19.69
CA LEU A 133 5.02 -5.70 -20.92
C LEU A 133 4.43 -6.72 -21.90
N ALA A 134 3.60 -7.65 -21.41
CA ALA A 134 2.91 -8.66 -22.19
C ALA A 134 1.50 -8.91 -21.62
N PRO A 135 0.63 -7.88 -21.63
CA PRO A 135 -0.61 -7.91 -20.86
C PRO A 135 -1.59 -8.93 -21.40
N GLN A 136 -2.30 -9.62 -20.50
CA GLN A 136 -3.49 -10.39 -20.81
C GLN A 136 -4.72 -9.59 -20.40
N VAL A 137 -5.64 -9.40 -21.34
CA VAL A 137 -6.90 -8.69 -21.12
C VAL A 137 -8.06 -9.61 -21.41
N MET A 138 -8.94 -9.74 -20.43
CA MET A 138 -10.19 -10.49 -20.55
C MET A 138 -11.38 -9.60 -20.25
N VAL A 139 -12.50 -9.88 -20.90
CA VAL A 139 -13.77 -9.20 -20.62
C VAL A 139 -14.78 -10.23 -20.16
N HIS A 140 -15.28 -10.06 -18.93
CA HIS A 140 -16.38 -10.85 -18.39
C HIS A 140 -17.69 -10.08 -18.53
N SER A 141 -18.70 -10.72 -19.12
CA SER A 141 -20.06 -10.18 -19.19
C SER A 141 -20.91 -10.74 -18.05
N ILE A 142 -21.40 -9.85 -17.20
CA ILE A 142 -22.12 -10.18 -15.97
C ILE A 142 -23.51 -9.55 -16.05
N PRO A 143 -24.58 -10.35 -16.08
CA PRO A 143 -25.94 -9.80 -16.05
C PRO A 143 -26.16 -8.97 -14.79
N VAL A 144 -26.78 -7.79 -14.94
CA VAL A 144 -27.29 -7.02 -13.81
C VAL A 144 -28.44 -7.81 -13.19
N ILE A 145 -28.35 -8.06 -11.89
CA ILE A 145 -29.39 -8.74 -11.12
C ILE A 145 -30.07 -7.67 -10.28
N ASP A 146 -31.31 -7.37 -10.63
CA ASP A 146 -32.22 -6.51 -9.87
C ASP A 146 -33.50 -7.30 -9.60
N ASP A 147 -33.47 -8.09 -8.53
CA ASP A 147 -34.59 -8.90 -8.08
C ASP A 147 -35.21 -8.23 -6.85
N GLU A 148 -36.43 -7.68 -7.00
CA GLU A 148 -37.13 -6.96 -5.93
C GLU A 148 -37.32 -7.84 -4.68
N ASP A 149 -37.39 -9.16 -4.86
CA ASP A 149 -37.52 -10.12 -3.77
C ASP A 149 -36.22 -10.25 -2.95
N ASP A 150 -35.03 -9.93 -3.49
CA ASP A 150 -33.75 -10.08 -2.76
C ASP A 150 -33.66 -9.17 -1.53
N THR A 151 -34.27 -7.99 -1.60
CA THR A 151 -34.33 -7.09 -0.44
C THR A 151 -35.35 -7.57 0.60
N THR A 152 -36.39 -8.26 0.17
CA THR A 152 -37.48 -8.74 1.04
C THR A 152 -37.10 -10.06 1.72
N ASP A 153 -36.38 -10.92 1.02
CA ASP A 153 -35.95 -12.26 1.46
C ASP A 153 -34.54 -12.25 2.05
N ASP A 154 -33.94 -11.06 2.25
CA ASP A 154 -32.60 -10.87 2.80
C ASP A 154 -31.54 -11.71 2.05
N LEU A 155 -31.48 -11.60 0.71
CA LEU A 155 -30.56 -12.35 -0.15
C LEU A 155 -29.46 -11.44 -0.73
N PHE A 156 -28.33 -12.04 -1.13
CA PHE A 156 -27.28 -11.40 -1.93
C PHE A 156 -26.75 -12.35 -3.01
N ASN A 157 -26.04 -11.78 -3.99
CA ASN A 157 -25.52 -12.47 -5.16
C ASN A 157 -23.99 -12.56 -5.09
N LEU A 158 -23.46 -13.74 -5.34
CA LEU A 158 -22.03 -14.07 -5.24
C LEU A 158 -21.54 -14.75 -6.51
N ARG A 159 -20.42 -14.28 -7.04
CA ARG A 159 -19.60 -14.99 -8.03
C ARG A 159 -18.18 -15.15 -7.51
N VAL A 160 -17.46 -16.10 -8.06
CA VAL A 160 -16.05 -16.35 -7.75
C VAL A 160 -15.24 -16.24 -9.05
N LEU A 161 -14.11 -15.53 -9.00
CA LEU A 161 -13.17 -15.41 -10.10
C LEU A 161 -11.79 -15.85 -9.62
N ASN A 162 -11.20 -16.88 -10.24
CA ASN A 162 -9.85 -17.30 -9.91
C ASN A 162 -8.83 -16.60 -10.82
N MET A 163 -8.00 -15.74 -10.25
CA MET A 163 -6.90 -15.02 -10.92
C MET A 163 -5.54 -15.32 -10.29
N HIS A 164 -5.39 -16.43 -9.58
CA HIS A 164 -4.10 -16.81 -9.00
C HIS A 164 -3.07 -17.13 -10.09
N SER A 165 -1.86 -16.56 -9.97
CA SER A 165 -0.81 -16.58 -11.00
C SER A 165 -0.24 -17.97 -11.30
N ASP A 166 -0.23 -18.88 -10.33
CA ASP A 166 0.17 -20.29 -10.53
C ASP A 166 -0.79 -21.10 -11.43
N GLN A 167 -1.90 -20.50 -11.83
CA GLN A 167 -2.92 -21.04 -12.74
C GLN A 167 -3.54 -22.38 -12.30
N GLN A 168 -3.34 -22.78 -11.04
CA GLN A 168 -3.90 -24.02 -10.52
C GLN A 168 -5.39 -23.88 -10.27
N PRO A 169 -6.19 -24.93 -10.54
CA PRO A 169 -7.58 -24.95 -10.12
C PRO A 169 -7.66 -25.02 -8.59
N ILE A 170 -8.62 -24.26 -8.04
CA ILE A 170 -8.90 -24.21 -6.60
C ILE A 170 -10.28 -24.77 -6.32
N ASP A 171 -10.48 -25.27 -5.10
CA ASP A 171 -11.82 -25.42 -4.52
C ASP A 171 -12.10 -24.23 -3.61
N PHE A 172 -13.28 -23.62 -3.77
CA PHE A 172 -13.70 -22.45 -3.00
C PHE A 172 -14.89 -22.82 -2.11
N TYR A 173 -14.75 -22.62 -0.81
CA TYR A 173 -15.76 -22.97 0.19
C TYR A 173 -16.22 -21.74 0.95
N LEU A 174 -17.42 -21.81 1.51
CA LEU A 174 -17.92 -20.86 2.50
C LEU A 174 -18.56 -21.59 3.68
N SER A 175 -18.53 -20.97 4.85
CA SER A 175 -19.32 -21.36 6.02
C SER A 175 -19.89 -20.12 6.70
N LYS A 176 -20.86 -20.29 7.60
CA LYS A 176 -21.24 -19.21 8.53
C LYS A 176 -20.09 -18.92 9.50
N GLU A 177 -20.08 -17.72 10.08
CA GLU A 177 -18.99 -17.28 10.98
C GLU A 177 -18.76 -18.16 12.22
N ASN A 178 -19.79 -18.88 12.66
CA ASN A 178 -19.77 -19.74 13.85
C ASN A 178 -19.52 -21.22 13.52
N GLU A 179 -19.23 -21.54 12.26
CA GLU A 179 -18.97 -22.87 11.74
C GLU A 179 -17.47 -23.11 11.51
N SER A 180 -17.08 -24.38 11.46
CA SER A 180 -15.72 -24.81 11.13
C SER A 180 -15.59 -25.20 9.64
N PHE A 181 -14.37 -25.37 9.15
CA PHE A 181 -14.15 -25.85 7.77
C PHE A 181 -14.85 -27.21 7.48
N ASN A 182 -15.00 -28.08 8.49
CA ASN A 182 -15.72 -29.35 8.31
C ASN A 182 -17.22 -29.18 8.01
N GLU A 183 -17.78 -28.01 8.30
CA GLU A 183 -19.17 -27.64 8.03
C GLU A 183 -19.29 -26.75 6.78
N ALA A 184 -18.16 -26.31 6.22
CA ALA A 184 -18.13 -25.45 5.04
C ALA A 184 -18.71 -26.17 3.81
N VAL A 185 -19.41 -25.40 2.99
CA VAL A 185 -20.04 -25.84 1.75
C VAL A 185 -19.13 -25.47 0.58
N LEU A 186 -18.83 -26.45 -0.27
CA LEU A 186 -18.15 -26.21 -1.54
C LEU A 186 -19.05 -25.37 -2.45
N VAL A 187 -18.59 -24.16 -2.78
CA VAL A 187 -19.24 -23.28 -3.75
C VAL A 187 -18.96 -23.79 -5.16
N GLY A 188 -17.71 -24.17 -5.42
CA GLY A 188 -17.31 -24.77 -6.68
C GLY A 188 -15.79 -24.94 -6.80
N GLN A 189 -15.40 -25.57 -7.90
CA GLN A 189 -14.01 -25.70 -8.31
C GLN A 189 -13.77 -24.79 -9.52
N TYR A 190 -12.76 -23.93 -9.45
CA TYR A 190 -12.53 -22.88 -10.44
C TYR A 190 -11.12 -22.91 -11.01
N SER A 191 -11.00 -23.06 -12.33
CA SER A 191 -9.73 -22.93 -13.05
C SER A 191 -9.29 -21.48 -13.16
N TYR A 192 -8.02 -21.25 -13.49
CA TYR A 192 -7.51 -19.90 -13.79
C TYR A 192 -8.41 -19.19 -14.80
N GLN A 193 -8.66 -17.90 -14.55
CA GLN A 193 -9.48 -17.01 -15.38
C GLN A 193 -10.97 -17.37 -15.46
N GLN A 194 -11.42 -18.38 -14.71
CA GLN A 194 -12.82 -18.78 -14.69
C GLN A 194 -13.64 -17.90 -13.74
N LEU A 195 -14.63 -17.19 -14.29
CA LEU A 195 -15.72 -16.59 -13.53
C LEU A 195 -16.82 -17.63 -13.32
N SER A 196 -17.30 -17.77 -12.09
CA SER A 196 -18.39 -18.69 -11.75
C SER A 196 -19.75 -18.20 -12.25
N ASP A 197 -20.70 -19.13 -12.33
CA ASP A 197 -22.12 -18.78 -12.32
C ASP A 197 -22.49 -18.12 -10.98
N ASN A 198 -23.57 -17.32 -11.00
CA ASN A 198 -24.09 -16.64 -9.82
C ASN A 198 -24.64 -17.64 -8.78
N GLN A 199 -24.28 -17.42 -7.53
CA GLN A 199 -24.89 -18.07 -6.36
C GLN A 199 -25.71 -17.04 -5.60
N LYS A 200 -26.96 -17.37 -5.27
CA LYS A 200 -27.84 -16.55 -4.43
C LYS A 200 -27.85 -17.14 -3.02
N LEU A 201 -27.50 -16.33 -2.02
CA LEU A 201 -27.25 -16.75 -0.64
C LEU A 201 -27.96 -15.82 0.35
N ASP A 202 -28.26 -16.32 1.54
CA ASP A 202 -28.84 -15.52 2.63
C ASP A 202 -27.83 -14.49 3.14
N GLN A 203 -28.25 -13.26 3.39
CA GLN A 203 -27.45 -12.22 4.04
C GLN A 203 -27.04 -12.68 5.44
N ASP A 204 -25.73 -12.66 5.70
CA ASP A 204 -25.12 -13.07 6.97
C ASP A 204 -23.63 -12.74 6.94
N ASP A 205 -22.94 -13.16 7.99
CA ASP A 205 -21.50 -13.12 8.11
C ASP A 205 -20.89 -14.49 7.75
N TYR A 206 -19.92 -14.49 6.82
CA TYR A 206 -19.34 -15.70 6.24
C TYR A 206 -17.82 -15.76 6.39
N ILE A 207 -17.29 -16.97 6.51
CA ILE A 207 -15.87 -17.28 6.38
C ILE A 207 -15.67 -18.02 5.06
N PHE A 208 -14.67 -17.60 4.28
CA PHE A 208 -14.29 -18.23 3.03
C PHE A 208 -13.01 -19.04 3.19
N TYR A 209 -12.94 -20.15 2.48
CA TYR A 209 -11.78 -21.03 2.47
C TYR A 209 -11.38 -21.38 1.05
N ILE A 210 -10.07 -21.52 0.84
CA ILE A 210 -9.51 -21.97 -0.44
C ILE A 210 -8.63 -23.19 -0.18
N THR A 211 -8.81 -24.22 -0.99
CA THR A 211 -7.90 -25.37 -1.07
C THR A 211 -7.47 -25.57 -2.52
N MET A 212 -6.40 -26.34 -2.74
CA MET A 212 -6.15 -26.89 -4.06
C MET A 212 -7.30 -27.83 -4.47
N ALA A 213 -7.67 -27.81 -5.75
CA ALA A 213 -8.73 -28.68 -6.27
C ALA A 213 -8.56 -30.16 -5.85
N GLY A 214 -9.57 -30.69 -5.16
CA GLY A 214 -9.60 -32.06 -4.65
C GLY A 214 -8.76 -32.31 -3.38
N SER A 215 -8.25 -31.26 -2.74
CA SER A 215 -7.53 -31.32 -1.46
C SER A 215 -8.41 -30.84 -0.31
N ASP A 216 -8.18 -31.41 0.88
CA ASP A 216 -8.80 -30.97 2.14
C ASP A 216 -7.88 -30.04 2.95
N GLU A 217 -6.70 -29.70 2.42
CA GLU A 217 -5.76 -28.76 3.04
C GLU A 217 -6.20 -27.31 2.78
N VAL A 218 -6.59 -26.62 3.85
CA VAL A 218 -6.91 -25.20 3.83
C VAL A 218 -5.63 -24.39 3.65
N LEU A 219 -5.57 -23.67 2.54
CA LEU A 219 -4.45 -22.78 2.19
C LEU A 219 -4.81 -21.31 2.36
N PHE A 220 -6.09 -21.00 2.51
CA PHE A 220 -6.58 -19.68 2.85
C PHE A 220 -7.79 -19.77 3.74
N ARG A 221 -7.86 -18.92 4.76
CA ARG A 221 -9.07 -18.68 5.54
C ARG A 221 -9.28 -17.19 5.76
N SER A 222 -10.41 -16.64 5.33
CA SER A 222 -10.73 -15.24 5.63
C SER A 222 -11.08 -15.02 7.10
N THR A 223 -11.02 -13.77 7.55
CA THR A 223 -11.81 -13.32 8.70
C THR A 223 -13.31 -13.34 8.35
N SER A 224 -14.18 -13.06 9.34
CA SER A 224 -15.62 -12.96 9.10
C SER A 224 -15.93 -11.78 8.17
N ILE A 225 -16.59 -12.04 7.04
CA ILE A 225 -16.95 -11.04 6.03
C ILE A 225 -18.47 -10.83 6.04
N PRO A 226 -18.95 -9.60 6.32
CA PRO A 226 -20.38 -9.32 6.36
C PRO A 226 -20.98 -9.11 4.96
N PHE A 227 -22.17 -9.68 4.74
CA PHE A 227 -23.04 -9.43 3.59
C PHE A 227 -24.40 -8.92 4.06
N ALA A 228 -24.42 -7.69 4.57
CA ALA A 228 -25.58 -7.10 5.24
C ALA A 228 -26.65 -6.48 4.31
N TYR A 229 -26.47 -6.56 2.99
CA TYR A 229 -27.35 -5.92 2.01
C TYR A 229 -27.46 -6.75 0.74
N SER A 230 -28.61 -6.65 0.07
CA SER A 230 -28.78 -7.16 -1.29
C SER A 230 -27.83 -6.43 -2.24
N SER A 231 -26.92 -7.20 -2.83
CA SER A 231 -25.83 -6.70 -3.66
C SER A 231 -25.28 -7.81 -4.54
N GLN A 232 -24.64 -7.44 -5.65
CA GLN A 232 -23.84 -8.34 -6.46
C GLN A 232 -22.37 -8.21 -6.08
N ASN A 233 -21.76 -9.33 -5.68
CA ASN A 233 -20.36 -9.38 -5.26
C ASN A 233 -19.60 -10.41 -6.09
N ILE A 234 -18.33 -10.11 -6.35
CA ILE A 234 -17.37 -11.04 -6.95
C ILE A 234 -16.24 -11.25 -5.94
N MET A 235 -16.04 -12.50 -5.54
CA MET A 235 -14.87 -12.91 -4.76
C MET A 235 -13.75 -13.26 -5.74
N VAL A 236 -12.69 -12.46 -5.78
CA VAL A 236 -11.55 -12.69 -6.66
C VAL A 236 -10.42 -13.29 -5.86
N VAL A 237 -9.99 -14.49 -6.25
CA VAL A 237 -8.82 -15.16 -5.66
C VAL A 237 -7.58 -14.72 -6.42
N LYS A 238 -6.57 -14.24 -5.70
CA LYS A 238 -5.29 -13.74 -6.24
C LYS A 238 -4.10 -14.36 -5.54
N GLU A 239 -2.92 -14.23 -6.14
CA GLU A 239 -1.65 -14.48 -5.47
C GLU A 239 -1.45 -13.51 -4.30
N ASN A 240 -0.89 -14.02 -3.20
CA ASN A 240 -0.45 -13.19 -2.09
C ASN A 240 0.96 -12.64 -2.31
N ASN A 241 1.06 -11.32 -2.39
CA ASN A 241 2.32 -10.60 -2.51
C ASN A 241 2.82 -10.04 -1.17
N GLY A 242 2.05 -10.22 -0.10
CA GLY A 242 2.40 -9.79 1.24
C GLY A 242 3.34 -10.75 1.97
N ALA A 243 3.45 -10.55 3.28
CA ALA A 243 4.34 -11.34 4.12
C ALA A 243 3.76 -12.71 4.50
N GLY A 244 4.65 -13.62 4.89
CA GLY A 244 4.26 -14.92 5.43
C GLY A 244 4.14 -16.00 4.36
N THR A 245 3.35 -17.03 4.67
CA THR A 245 3.30 -18.28 3.89
C THR A 245 1.95 -18.55 3.23
N SER A 246 0.92 -17.75 3.51
CA SER A 246 -0.37 -17.87 2.80
C SER A 246 -0.18 -17.56 1.32
N PRO A 247 -0.54 -18.47 0.40
CA PRO A 247 -0.37 -18.22 -1.04
C PRO A 247 -1.49 -17.34 -1.63
N TYR A 248 -2.62 -17.18 -0.95
CA TYR A 248 -3.80 -16.52 -1.51
C TYR A 248 -4.13 -15.19 -0.81
N LEU A 249 -4.66 -14.27 -1.62
CA LEU A 249 -5.46 -13.12 -1.20
C LEU A 249 -6.87 -13.25 -1.78
N LEU A 250 -7.83 -12.60 -1.12
CA LEU A 250 -9.22 -12.62 -1.52
C LEU A 250 -9.78 -11.20 -1.61
N ASP A 251 -10.10 -10.75 -2.82
CA ASP A 251 -10.80 -9.49 -3.01
C ASP A 251 -12.31 -9.71 -3.00
N LYS A 252 -13.03 -8.93 -2.20
CA LYS A 252 -14.48 -8.74 -2.36
C LYS A 252 -14.71 -7.50 -3.21
N MET A 253 -15.10 -7.71 -4.46
CA MET A 253 -15.49 -6.64 -5.37
C MET A 253 -17.01 -6.45 -5.36
N SER A 254 -17.43 -5.21 -5.12
CA SER A 254 -18.81 -4.75 -5.30
C SER A 254 -18.91 -3.84 -6.55
N ASP A 255 -20.08 -3.22 -6.73
CA ASP A 255 -20.30 -2.26 -7.80
C ASP A 255 -19.48 -0.97 -7.68
N SER A 256 -18.93 -0.67 -6.49
CA SER A 256 -18.28 0.61 -6.21
C SER A 256 -16.91 0.52 -5.54
N ALA A 257 -16.54 -0.66 -5.02
CA ALA A 257 -15.29 -0.82 -4.28
C ALA A 257 -14.73 -2.23 -4.39
N VAL A 258 -13.42 -2.33 -4.14
CA VAL A 258 -12.72 -3.59 -3.90
C VAL A 258 -12.19 -3.54 -2.46
N ILE A 259 -12.43 -4.61 -1.70
CA ILE A 259 -11.87 -4.79 -0.36
C ILE A 259 -11.04 -6.07 -0.37
N GLU A 260 -9.75 -5.95 -0.12
CA GLU A 260 -8.84 -7.10 -0.03
C GLU A 260 -8.89 -7.72 1.37
N TYR A 261 -8.85 -9.05 1.41
CA TYR A 261 -8.78 -9.85 2.61
C TYR A 261 -7.55 -10.76 2.55
N VAL A 262 -6.79 -10.74 3.63
CA VAL A 262 -5.65 -11.62 3.88
C VAL A 262 -6.11 -12.87 4.65
N ASP A 263 -5.25 -13.88 4.72
CA ASP A 263 -5.52 -15.03 5.58
C ASP A 263 -5.56 -14.57 7.06
N ALA A 264 -6.59 -14.99 7.78
CA ALA A 264 -6.80 -14.68 9.19
C ALA A 264 -5.70 -15.21 10.12
N GLU A 265 -4.90 -16.16 9.64
CA GLU A 265 -3.74 -16.75 10.31
C GLU A 265 -2.44 -16.43 9.57
N ALA A 266 -2.45 -15.45 8.65
CA ALA A 266 -1.25 -15.04 7.93
C ALA A 266 -0.17 -14.56 8.91
N GLU A 267 1.03 -15.10 8.74
CA GLU A 267 2.23 -14.62 9.41
C GLU A 267 2.56 -13.19 8.94
N ALA A 268 3.36 -12.52 9.75
CA ALA A 268 4.01 -11.27 9.41
C ALA A 268 5.51 -11.49 9.25
N GLN A 269 6.19 -10.54 8.62
CA GLN A 269 7.64 -10.51 8.53
C GLN A 269 8.17 -9.21 9.14
N PHE A 270 9.37 -9.30 9.72
CA PHE A 270 10.11 -8.09 10.04
C PHE A 270 11.62 -8.25 9.88
N SER A 271 12.27 -7.15 9.54
CA SER A 271 13.72 -6.98 9.53
C SER A 271 14.13 -5.94 10.57
N ALA A 272 15.39 -5.93 10.99
CA ALA A 272 15.94 -4.90 11.86
C ALA A 272 17.11 -4.20 11.18
N TYR A 273 17.22 -2.88 11.36
CA TYR A 273 18.34 -2.07 10.92
C TYR A 273 19.03 -1.43 12.12
N ASN A 274 20.35 -1.53 12.18
CA ASN A 274 21.13 -0.93 13.26
C ASN A 274 21.72 0.43 12.84
N ALA A 275 21.06 1.52 13.25
CA ALA A 275 21.55 2.90 13.12
C ALA A 275 22.23 3.43 14.40
N VAL A 276 22.48 2.58 15.40
CA VAL A 276 23.09 2.97 16.68
C VAL A 276 24.59 3.14 16.46
N ALA A 277 25.04 4.40 16.36
CA ALA A 277 26.46 4.74 16.26
C ALA A 277 27.18 4.61 17.62
N ASN A 278 28.49 4.40 17.60
CA ASN A 278 29.27 4.35 18.85
C ASN A 278 29.29 5.70 19.58
N HIS A 279 29.14 5.65 20.90
CA HIS A 279 29.12 6.81 21.77
C HIS A 279 29.86 6.52 23.08
N GLU A 280 30.55 7.52 23.65
CA GLU A 280 31.36 7.33 24.87
C GLU A 280 30.51 6.87 26.08
N GLN A 281 29.26 7.31 26.11
CA GLN A 281 28.23 6.96 27.10
C GLN A 281 27.71 5.52 26.92
N LEU A 282 27.83 4.94 25.73
CA LEU A 282 27.45 3.54 25.43
C LEU A 282 28.66 2.61 25.56
N SER A 283 29.36 2.66 26.69
CA SER A 283 30.66 1.99 26.87
C SER A 283 30.70 0.47 26.64
N ASN A 284 29.56 -0.22 26.79
CA ASN A 284 29.43 -1.67 26.54
C ASN A 284 29.06 -2.00 25.08
N TYR A 285 28.71 -1.01 24.26
CA TYR A 285 28.26 -1.22 22.90
C TYR A 285 29.42 -1.11 21.91
N GLN A 286 29.65 -2.17 21.13
CA GLN A 286 30.74 -2.26 20.16
C GLN A 286 30.23 -2.16 18.71
N GLU A 287 29.28 -1.25 18.45
CA GLU A 287 28.65 -1.09 17.12
C GLU A 287 27.95 -2.36 16.62
N VAL A 288 27.55 -3.23 17.54
CA VAL A 288 26.87 -4.49 17.25
C VAL A 288 25.97 -4.87 18.43
N PHE A 289 24.76 -5.35 18.15
CA PHE A 289 23.84 -5.87 19.16
C PHE A 289 23.25 -7.22 18.78
N SER A 290 22.68 -7.90 19.77
CA SER A 290 21.74 -9.01 19.58
C SER A 290 20.30 -8.53 19.83
N LEU A 291 19.35 -9.03 19.05
CA LEU A 291 17.91 -8.74 19.20
C LEU A 291 17.18 -9.97 19.73
N HIS A 292 16.39 -9.78 20.78
CA HIS A 292 15.56 -10.81 21.40
C HIS A 292 14.08 -10.46 21.24
N ILE A 293 13.25 -11.47 20.96
CA ILE A 293 11.79 -11.33 20.97
C ILE A 293 11.25 -12.05 22.20
N ASN A 294 10.74 -11.27 23.15
CA ASN A 294 10.24 -11.77 24.42
C ASN A 294 9.05 -12.71 24.21
N GLY A 295 9.10 -13.87 24.87
CA GLY A 295 8.05 -14.89 24.80
C GLY A 295 8.12 -15.83 23.59
N VAL A 296 9.05 -15.61 22.66
CA VAL A 296 9.23 -16.48 21.48
C VAL A 296 10.33 -17.53 21.70
N GLY A 297 11.44 -17.15 22.33
CA GLY A 297 12.52 -18.07 22.66
C GLY A 297 13.59 -17.44 23.56
N ASP A 298 14.44 -18.30 24.16
CA ASP A 298 15.51 -17.87 25.05
C ASP A 298 16.76 -17.36 24.29
N ASN A 299 16.91 -17.73 23.02
CA ASN A 299 18.01 -17.31 22.17
C ASN A 299 17.67 -16.00 21.45
N PRO A 300 18.66 -15.17 21.09
CA PRO A 300 18.42 -14.00 20.26
C PRO A 300 17.83 -14.43 18.90
N ALA A 301 16.80 -13.71 18.46
CA ALA A 301 16.22 -13.86 17.13
C ALA A 301 17.21 -13.36 16.05
N ILE A 302 18.00 -12.33 16.37
CA ILE A 302 19.14 -11.88 15.56
C ILE A 302 20.37 -11.87 16.47
N ALA A 303 21.30 -12.79 16.25
CA ALA A 303 22.44 -12.98 17.14
C ALA A 303 23.47 -11.85 17.07
N SER A 304 23.62 -11.21 15.91
CA SER A 304 24.59 -10.13 15.69
C SER A 304 24.11 -9.27 14.53
N LEU A 305 23.86 -7.99 14.80
CA LEU A 305 23.56 -6.99 13.78
C LEU A 305 24.52 -5.82 13.92
N ALA A 306 25.43 -5.67 12.96
CA ALA A 306 26.44 -4.61 13.00
C ALA A 306 25.86 -3.25 12.57
N TYR A 307 26.51 -2.18 12.99
CA TYR A 307 26.13 -0.82 12.63
C TYR A 307 26.11 -0.61 11.11
N GLY A 308 25.00 -0.05 10.62
CA GLY A 308 24.76 0.20 9.20
C GLY A 308 24.24 -1.02 8.43
N GLU A 309 24.00 -2.16 9.10
CA GLU A 309 23.47 -3.37 8.46
C GLU A 309 21.97 -3.56 8.74
N VAL A 310 21.31 -4.22 7.79
CA VAL A 310 19.94 -4.75 7.91
C VAL A 310 20.01 -6.27 8.10
N SER A 311 19.16 -6.81 8.95
CA SER A 311 19.04 -8.26 9.13
C SER A 311 18.30 -8.91 7.97
N ASN A 312 18.37 -10.24 7.89
CA ASN A 312 17.36 -10.99 7.14
C ASN A 312 15.98 -10.80 7.78
N ALA A 313 14.94 -10.96 6.96
CA ALA A 313 13.57 -10.97 7.44
C ALA A 313 13.31 -12.21 8.31
N ILE A 314 12.57 -12.01 9.39
CA ILE A 314 12.07 -13.06 10.29
C ILE A 314 10.57 -13.17 10.07
N THR A 315 10.12 -14.36 9.68
CA THR A 315 8.69 -14.69 9.63
C THR A 315 8.22 -15.16 11.00
N ILE A 316 7.12 -14.60 11.48
CA ILE A 316 6.50 -14.92 12.76
C ILE A 316 4.99 -14.72 12.68
N ALA A 317 4.21 -15.39 13.54
CA ALA A 317 2.76 -15.15 13.64
C ALA A 317 2.45 -13.65 13.86
N SER A 318 1.33 -13.17 13.34
CA SER A 318 0.83 -11.83 13.66
C SER A 318 0.60 -11.67 15.18
N GLY A 319 0.76 -10.46 15.68
CA GLY A 319 0.55 -10.14 17.09
C GLY A 319 1.42 -9.01 17.63
N ASP A 320 1.25 -8.77 18.93
CA ASP A 320 2.04 -7.81 19.69
C ASP A 320 3.16 -8.51 20.45
N TYR A 321 4.38 -8.09 20.17
CA TYR A 321 5.61 -8.61 20.76
C TYR A 321 6.35 -7.52 21.54
N SER A 322 7.27 -7.96 22.38
CA SER A 322 8.22 -7.09 23.04
C SER A 322 9.63 -7.46 22.61
N VAL A 323 10.44 -6.45 22.28
CA VAL A 323 11.81 -6.60 21.81
C VAL A 323 12.80 -6.01 22.80
N ASP A 324 13.87 -6.74 23.02
CA ASP A 324 15.03 -6.32 23.82
C ASP A 324 16.29 -6.36 22.95
N LEU A 325 17.20 -5.42 23.19
CA LEU A 325 18.54 -5.43 22.61
C LEU A 325 19.57 -5.65 23.72
N THR A 326 20.59 -6.45 23.42
CA THR A 326 21.75 -6.66 24.29
C THR A 326 23.05 -6.46 23.52
N ASP A 327 24.13 -6.12 24.23
CA ASP A 327 25.46 -6.24 23.64
C ASP A 327 25.81 -7.74 23.40
N THR A 328 26.73 -7.98 22.46
CA THR A 328 27.07 -9.34 22.02
C THR A 328 28.14 -10.04 22.88
N GLU A 329 28.84 -9.32 23.77
CA GLU A 329 29.94 -9.87 24.57
C GLU A 329 29.45 -10.35 25.94
N GLU A 330 28.79 -9.47 26.68
CA GLU A 330 28.39 -9.65 28.09
C GLU A 330 26.86 -9.83 28.25
N ASN A 331 26.08 -9.74 27.17
CA ASN A 331 24.60 -9.77 27.17
C ASN A 331 23.98 -8.73 28.11
N THR A 332 24.60 -7.56 28.25
CA THR A 332 24.04 -6.43 28.98
C THR A 332 22.93 -5.77 28.17
N PRO A 333 21.78 -5.46 28.79
CA PRO A 333 20.69 -4.78 28.10
C PRO A 333 21.10 -3.38 27.61
N LEU A 334 20.79 -3.10 26.34
CA LEU A 334 20.92 -1.79 25.70
C LEU A 334 19.56 -1.11 25.54
N LEU A 335 18.52 -1.90 25.33
CA LEU A 335 17.13 -1.49 25.15
C LEU A 335 16.23 -2.61 25.66
N SER A 336 15.11 -2.30 26.31
CA SER A 336 14.20 -3.33 26.82
C SER A 336 12.75 -2.92 26.74
N ASN A 337 11.88 -3.91 26.50
CA ASN A 337 10.42 -3.79 26.46
C ASN A 337 9.87 -2.88 25.37
N HIS A 338 10.53 -2.80 24.21
CA HIS A 338 10.00 -2.05 23.08
C HIS A 338 8.90 -2.83 22.35
N LEU A 339 7.81 -2.16 22.00
CA LEU A 339 6.66 -2.76 21.33
C LEU A 339 6.98 -3.07 19.86
N LEU A 340 6.66 -4.29 19.43
CA LEU A 340 6.68 -4.75 18.05
C LEU A 340 5.28 -5.27 17.70
N SER A 341 4.46 -4.43 17.07
CA SER A 341 3.12 -4.79 16.60
C SER A 341 3.14 -5.18 15.13
N LEU A 342 2.85 -6.46 14.86
CA LEU A 342 2.86 -7.06 13.55
C LEU A 342 1.44 -7.49 13.17
N VAL A 343 0.91 -6.91 12.10
CA VAL A 343 -0.41 -7.25 11.56
C VAL A 343 -0.24 -8.40 10.54
N GLU A 344 -1.27 -9.22 10.38
CA GLU A 344 -1.32 -10.28 9.38
C GLU A 344 -0.83 -9.80 8.02
N ASN A 345 0.00 -10.60 7.34
CA ASN A 345 0.47 -10.36 5.98
C ASN A 345 1.33 -9.09 5.79
N THR A 346 1.80 -8.44 6.88
CA THR A 346 2.65 -7.24 6.78
C THR A 346 4.14 -7.57 6.86
N ASN A 347 4.96 -6.82 6.11
CA ASN A 347 6.41 -6.83 6.20
C ASN A 347 6.90 -5.49 6.73
N LYS A 348 7.69 -5.46 7.80
CA LYS A 348 8.13 -4.22 8.44
C LYS A 348 9.62 -4.18 8.73
N THR A 349 10.21 -3.00 8.70
CA THR A 349 11.61 -2.78 9.10
C THR A 349 11.68 -1.97 10.39
N LEU A 350 12.41 -2.49 11.37
CA LEU A 350 12.63 -1.88 12.68
C LEU A 350 14.00 -1.18 12.72
N PHE A 351 13.98 0.14 12.75
CA PHE A 351 15.19 0.97 12.82
C PHE A 351 15.53 1.27 14.27
N PHE A 352 16.69 0.82 14.73
CA PHE A 352 17.20 1.16 16.05
C PHE A 352 18.22 2.28 15.96
N TYR A 353 18.05 3.32 16.77
CA TYR A 353 18.92 4.50 16.74
C TYR A 353 19.19 5.01 18.16
N ALA A 354 20.30 5.72 18.31
CA ALA A 354 20.64 6.41 19.55
C ALA A 354 20.21 7.88 19.48
N GLU A 355 19.84 8.42 20.62
CA GLU A 355 19.59 9.85 20.82
C GLU A 355 20.42 10.35 22.00
N GLN A 356 21.01 11.53 21.83
CA GLN A 356 21.73 12.24 22.87
C GLN A 356 20.81 13.28 23.52
N GLU A 357 20.71 13.27 24.84
CA GLU A 357 19.99 14.29 25.59
C GLU A 357 20.94 15.01 26.54
N TYR A 358 20.84 16.34 26.59
CA TYR A 358 21.56 17.14 27.58
C TYR A 358 20.79 17.08 28.91
N VAL A 359 21.49 16.72 29.97
CA VAL A 359 20.86 16.56 31.29
C VAL A 359 20.71 17.92 31.96
N ASP A 360 19.47 18.22 32.35
CA ASP A 360 19.09 19.37 33.18
C ASP A 360 18.58 18.82 34.52
N THR A 361 19.41 18.91 35.55
CA THR A 361 19.26 18.19 36.82
C THR A 361 18.09 18.72 37.64
N ASP A 362 17.82 20.03 37.55
CA ASP A 362 16.75 20.68 38.31
C ASP A 362 15.60 21.24 37.43
N ASN A 363 15.68 20.97 36.11
CA ASN A 363 14.69 21.33 35.10
C ASN A 363 14.45 22.85 35.05
N ASP A 364 15.52 23.64 35.23
CA ASP A 364 15.50 25.10 35.15
C ASP A 364 15.89 25.66 33.76
N GLY A 365 16.29 24.78 32.85
CA GLY A 365 16.75 25.06 31.49
C GLY A 365 18.26 25.27 31.38
N ASN A 366 19.04 25.06 32.45
CA ASN A 366 20.49 25.22 32.49
C ASN A 366 21.22 23.87 32.46
N ILE A 367 21.72 23.49 31.29
CA ILE A 367 22.51 22.26 31.08
C ILE A 367 24.01 22.41 31.45
N ASP A 368 24.42 23.61 31.86
CA ASP A 368 25.74 23.94 32.43
C ASP A 368 25.56 24.23 33.93
N GLU A 369 25.36 23.16 34.69
CA GLU A 369 25.06 23.17 36.13
C GLU A 369 26.19 23.82 36.95
N ASN A 370 27.42 23.74 36.44
CA ASN A 370 28.61 24.25 37.12
C ASN A 370 28.96 25.70 36.71
N GLY A 371 28.40 26.20 35.60
CA GLY A 371 28.56 27.55 35.08
C GLY A 371 29.91 27.83 34.40
N ASP A 372 30.58 26.82 33.85
CA ASP A 372 31.88 26.94 33.18
C ASP A 372 31.79 27.13 31.66
N GLY A 373 30.57 27.10 31.11
CA GLY A 373 30.26 27.24 29.69
C GLY A 373 30.36 25.93 28.90
N ILE A 374 30.41 24.77 29.56
CA ILE A 374 30.44 23.44 28.97
C ILE A 374 29.21 22.65 29.43
N ILE A 375 28.68 21.79 28.57
CA ILE A 375 27.60 20.87 28.94
C ILE A 375 28.16 19.84 29.92
N ASP A 376 27.55 19.75 31.10
CA ASP A 376 28.06 18.94 32.20
C ASP A 376 27.80 17.43 32.01
N GLU A 377 26.62 17.07 31.53
CA GLU A 377 26.20 15.68 31.39
C GLU A 377 25.35 15.45 30.13
N ILE A 378 25.66 14.36 29.43
CA ILE A 378 24.97 13.87 28.24
C ILE A 378 24.52 12.45 28.53
N GLU A 379 23.23 12.17 28.34
CA GLU A 379 22.66 10.83 28.39
C GLU A 379 22.44 10.31 26.97
N VAL A 380 22.65 9.01 26.75
CA VAL A 380 22.36 8.38 25.45
C VAL A 380 21.38 7.23 25.64
N ASN A 381 20.24 7.38 24.98
CA ASN A 381 19.15 6.41 25.00
C ASN A 381 18.96 5.80 23.61
N LEU A 382 18.56 4.53 23.56
CA LEU A 382 18.20 3.86 22.32
C LEU A 382 16.69 3.92 22.11
N PHE A 383 16.30 4.04 20.85
CA PHE A 383 14.91 4.06 20.43
C PHE A 383 14.71 3.17 19.20
N SER A 384 13.46 2.87 18.91
CA SER A 384 13.05 2.12 17.72
C SER A 384 12.05 2.92 16.90
N LEU A 385 12.15 2.84 15.59
CA LEU A 385 11.18 3.37 14.63
C LEU A 385 10.76 2.23 13.70
N MET A 386 9.47 2.00 13.57
CA MET A 386 8.91 0.93 12.73
C MET A 386 8.36 1.53 11.44
N VAL A 387 8.71 0.91 10.32
CA VAL A 387 8.23 1.32 9.00
C VAL A 387 7.71 0.09 8.28
N GLU A 388 6.57 0.22 7.61
CA GLU A 388 6.02 -0.84 6.76
C GLU A 388 6.70 -0.81 5.40
N ASN A 389 7.06 -1.98 4.88
CA ASN A 389 7.76 -2.11 3.62
C ASN A 389 6.74 -2.07 2.48
N SER A 390 7.14 -1.49 1.36
CA SER A 390 6.32 -1.44 0.15
C SER A 390 6.03 -2.84 -0.38
N LEU A 391 4.80 -3.03 -0.87
CA LEU A 391 4.39 -4.18 -1.69
C LEU A 391 4.33 -3.83 -3.18
N LEU A 392 4.78 -2.62 -3.55
CA LEU A 392 4.87 -2.21 -4.95
C LEU A 392 5.81 -3.16 -5.69
N THR A 393 5.48 -3.44 -6.94
CA THR A 393 6.32 -4.23 -7.86
C THR A 393 6.32 -3.65 -9.26
N SER A 394 6.00 -2.35 -9.37
CA SER A 394 5.96 -1.65 -10.64
C SER A 394 7.37 -1.56 -11.25
N ILE A 395 7.45 -1.70 -12.57
CA ILE A 395 8.71 -1.54 -13.31
C ILE A 395 8.91 -0.11 -13.82
N TYR A 396 7.96 0.80 -13.60
CA TYR A 396 8.00 2.18 -14.12
C TYR A 396 8.26 3.23 -13.04
N GLU A 397 7.84 2.94 -11.82
CA GLU A 397 8.04 3.79 -10.65
C GLU A 397 8.42 2.95 -9.43
N HIS A 398 9.23 3.53 -8.55
CA HIS A 398 9.78 2.86 -7.38
C HIS A 398 9.59 3.72 -6.15
N GLU A 399 9.20 3.09 -5.04
CA GLU A 399 9.11 3.77 -3.77
C GLU A 399 10.50 3.94 -3.13
N VAL A 400 10.80 5.17 -2.73
CA VAL A 400 11.92 5.47 -1.83
C VAL A 400 11.38 5.97 -0.50
N GLU A 401 11.54 5.17 0.55
CA GLU A 401 11.13 5.51 1.90
C GLU A 401 12.30 6.15 2.66
N ILE A 402 12.15 7.43 2.98
CA ILE A 402 13.21 8.22 3.61
C ILE A 402 13.04 8.17 5.12
N VAL A 403 14.08 7.75 5.84
CA VAL A 403 14.09 7.67 7.31
C VAL A 403 15.07 8.70 7.85
N ASN A 404 14.58 9.73 8.56
CA ASN A 404 15.43 10.77 9.11
C ASN A 404 15.84 10.50 10.57
N LEU A 405 17.08 10.04 10.76
CA LEU A 405 17.69 9.79 12.06
C LEU A 405 18.77 10.84 12.42
N ILE A 406 18.81 11.96 11.69
CA ILE A 406 19.74 13.06 11.99
C ILE A 406 19.17 13.89 13.14
N GLN A 407 19.77 13.73 14.32
CA GLN A 407 19.59 14.64 15.44
C GLN A 407 20.54 15.84 15.26
N SER A 408 20.01 17.07 15.36
CA SER A 408 20.79 18.30 15.22
C SER A 408 20.17 19.44 16.02
N ASP A 409 21.02 20.25 16.66
CA ASP A 409 20.62 21.50 17.33
C ASP A 409 20.52 22.67 16.34
N ASP A 410 21.14 22.54 15.16
CA ASP A 410 21.23 23.62 14.17
C ASP A 410 20.01 23.68 13.23
N PHE A 411 19.28 22.55 13.09
CA PHE A 411 18.12 22.44 12.22
C PHE A 411 17.14 21.36 12.70
N SER A 412 15.84 21.59 12.47
CA SER A 412 14.76 20.68 12.90
C SER A 412 14.32 19.67 11.83
N GLN A 413 14.75 19.86 10.59
CA GLN A 413 14.26 19.11 9.44
C GLN A 413 15.32 19.03 8.34
N VAL A 414 15.21 17.97 7.55
CA VAL A 414 16.07 17.71 6.39
C VAL A 414 15.19 17.58 5.15
N ALA A 415 15.60 18.22 4.07
CA ALA A 415 14.97 18.09 2.76
C ALA A 415 15.83 17.21 1.84
N VAL A 416 15.21 16.22 1.21
CA VAL A 416 15.85 15.37 0.21
C VAL A 416 15.27 15.74 -1.16
N TYR A 417 16.15 16.04 -2.11
CA TYR A 417 15.80 16.39 -3.49
C TYR A 417 16.36 15.35 -4.44
N PHE A 418 15.53 14.85 -5.35
CA PHE A 418 15.91 13.94 -6.43
C PHE A 418 15.90 14.74 -7.74
N VAL A 419 17.07 15.21 -8.15
CA VAL A 419 17.21 16.18 -9.24
C VAL A 419 17.62 15.48 -10.53
N ARG A 420 16.81 15.60 -11.59
CA ARG A 420 17.16 15.08 -12.93
C ARG A 420 18.18 15.98 -13.64
N GLN A 421 18.72 15.50 -14.76
CA GLN A 421 19.80 16.18 -15.48
C GLN A 421 19.48 17.61 -15.93
N ASP A 422 18.21 17.89 -16.23
CA ASP A 422 17.69 19.18 -16.70
C ASP A 422 17.01 20.01 -15.60
N GLU A 423 17.06 19.53 -14.35
CA GLU A 423 16.50 20.20 -13.19
C GLU A 423 17.57 20.85 -12.30
N THR A 424 17.11 21.68 -11.38
CA THR A 424 17.88 22.20 -10.24
C THR A 424 17.14 21.85 -8.95
N ILE A 425 17.79 22.02 -7.79
CA ILE A 425 17.10 21.86 -6.48
C ILE A 425 15.82 22.73 -6.41
N GLU A 426 15.83 23.94 -6.98
CA GLU A 426 14.67 24.84 -6.96
C GLU A 426 13.53 24.40 -7.89
N SER A 427 13.83 23.67 -8.96
CA SER A 427 12.84 23.23 -9.95
C SER A 427 12.45 21.75 -9.83
N SER A 428 13.12 20.99 -8.96
CA SER A 428 12.86 19.56 -8.76
C SER A 428 11.50 19.34 -8.10
N ILE A 429 10.65 18.59 -8.79
CA ILE A 429 9.32 18.20 -8.30
C ILE A 429 9.40 17.06 -7.26
N TYR A 430 10.43 16.23 -7.36
CA TYR A 430 10.65 15.10 -6.46
C TYR A 430 11.47 15.53 -5.25
N ASN A 431 10.78 15.98 -4.21
CA ASN A 431 11.40 16.32 -2.93
C ASN A 431 10.50 16.01 -1.73
N ARG A 432 11.12 15.79 -0.58
CA ARG A 432 10.46 15.60 0.72
C ARG A 432 11.21 16.31 1.81
N GLU A 433 10.48 16.88 2.76
CA GLU A 433 11.01 17.50 3.96
C GLU A 433 10.57 16.65 5.16
N ILE A 434 11.54 16.16 5.94
CA ILE A 434 11.32 15.17 6.99
C ILE A 434 11.95 15.68 8.28
N SER A 435 11.17 15.77 9.36
CA SER A 435 11.68 16.06 10.71
C SER A 435 12.40 14.86 11.29
N TYR A 436 13.25 15.09 12.29
CA TYR A 436 13.90 14.01 13.04
C TYR A 436 12.87 13.00 13.58
N LYS A 437 13.21 11.69 13.51
CA LYS A 437 12.39 10.54 13.94
C LYS A 437 11.14 10.27 13.12
N ASN A 438 10.96 10.98 12.00
CA ASN A 438 9.87 10.71 11.07
C ASN A 438 10.41 10.08 9.79
N THR A 439 9.46 9.53 9.03
CA THR A 439 9.71 9.00 7.69
C THR A 439 8.78 9.64 6.67
N SER A 440 9.12 9.49 5.39
CA SER A 440 8.25 9.88 4.29
C SER A 440 8.68 9.16 3.03
N SER A 441 7.71 8.66 2.28
CA SER A 441 7.94 8.08 0.97
C SER A 441 7.69 9.06 -0.17
N LEU A 442 8.24 8.69 -1.33
CA LEU A 442 7.90 9.22 -2.63
C LEU A 442 8.05 8.11 -3.68
N PHE A 443 7.25 8.17 -4.73
CA PHE A 443 7.42 7.35 -5.92
C PHE A 443 8.27 8.11 -6.93
N LEU A 444 9.31 7.44 -7.44
CA LEU A 444 10.24 7.97 -8.41
C LEU A 444 10.17 7.14 -9.69
N LYS A 445 10.03 7.80 -10.83
CA LYS A 445 10.08 7.17 -12.14
C LYS A 445 11.48 6.66 -12.48
N ASN A 446 11.58 5.79 -13.47
CA ASN A 446 12.86 5.39 -14.05
C ASN A 446 13.65 6.59 -14.55
N ASN A 447 14.79 6.88 -13.90
CA ASN A 447 15.67 7.97 -14.28
C ASN A 447 17.04 7.88 -13.59
N SER A 448 17.95 8.77 -14.00
CA SER A 448 19.16 9.08 -13.24
C SER A 448 18.96 10.36 -12.45
N TYR A 449 19.02 10.25 -11.13
CA TYR A 449 18.84 11.34 -10.19
C TYR A 449 20.18 11.70 -9.54
N GLN A 450 20.48 12.98 -9.48
CA GLN A 450 21.43 13.51 -8.52
C GLN A 450 20.67 13.83 -7.23
N VAL A 451 20.92 13.07 -6.18
CA VAL A 451 20.26 13.24 -4.88
C VAL A 451 21.03 14.27 -4.05
N PHE A 452 20.31 15.19 -3.44
CA PHE A 452 20.84 16.16 -2.48
C PHE A 452 20.08 16.09 -1.17
N VAL A 453 20.81 15.90 -0.07
CA VAL A 453 20.28 16.00 1.29
C VAL A 453 20.67 17.38 1.82
N VAL A 454 19.68 18.20 2.16
CA VAL A 454 19.85 19.62 2.48
C VAL A 454 19.18 19.95 3.81
N ALA A 455 19.80 20.79 4.62
CA ALA A 455 19.17 21.37 5.81
C ALA A 455 19.26 22.90 5.79
N LYS A 456 18.43 23.56 6.60
CA LYS A 456 18.49 25.01 6.81
C LYS A 456 19.10 25.30 8.18
N ASP A 457 20.34 25.77 8.17
CA ASP A 457 21.04 26.25 9.36
C ASP A 457 21.04 27.79 9.35
N ASN A 458 20.47 28.41 10.39
CA ASN A 458 20.42 29.87 10.57
C ASN A 458 19.93 30.65 9.32
N GLY A 459 18.98 30.06 8.58
CA GLY A 459 18.40 30.64 7.37
C GLY A 459 19.20 30.43 6.08
N SER A 460 20.34 29.72 6.14
CA SER A 460 21.13 29.32 4.98
C SER A 460 20.97 27.83 4.68
N SER A 461 20.84 27.47 3.40
CA SER A 461 20.80 26.07 2.99
C SER A 461 22.21 25.47 2.96
N ILE A 462 22.39 24.33 3.62
CA ILE A 462 23.63 23.54 3.64
C ILE A 462 23.39 22.16 3.05
N ILE A 463 24.35 21.63 2.30
CA ILE A 463 24.29 20.26 1.77
C ILE A 463 24.92 19.33 2.80
N LEU A 464 24.14 18.37 3.29
CA LEU A 464 24.57 17.34 4.23
C LEU A 464 25.19 16.15 3.51
N ASN A 465 24.63 15.74 2.37
CA ASN A 465 25.14 14.66 1.53
C ASN A 465 24.67 14.83 0.08
N SER A 466 25.39 14.23 -0.88
CA SER A 466 24.97 14.17 -2.27
C SER A 466 25.56 12.95 -2.96
N PHE A 467 24.74 12.24 -3.75
CA PHE A 467 25.15 11.04 -4.48
C PHE A 467 24.25 10.80 -5.70
N GLU A 468 24.68 9.92 -6.59
CA GLU A 468 23.91 9.53 -7.78
C GLU A 468 23.02 8.32 -7.45
N LEU A 469 21.76 8.37 -7.88
CA LEU A 469 20.79 7.28 -7.81
C LEU A 469 20.28 6.99 -9.22
N ILE A 470 20.30 5.73 -9.63
CA ILE A 470 19.77 5.28 -10.92
C ILE A 470 18.64 4.30 -10.63
N LEU A 471 17.47 4.58 -11.19
CA LEU A 471 16.29 3.73 -11.13
C LEU A 471 15.91 3.27 -12.54
N ASN A 472 15.55 2.00 -12.66
CA ASN A 472 15.19 1.32 -13.89
C ASN A 472 14.23 0.15 -13.58
N GLU A 473 13.74 -0.54 -14.61
CA GLU A 473 12.81 -1.68 -14.49
C GLU A 473 13.27 -2.83 -13.56
N GLU A 474 14.56 -2.94 -13.25
CA GLU A 474 15.12 -3.95 -12.33
C GLU A 474 15.32 -3.42 -10.90
N SER A 475 14.98 -2.16 -10.64
CA SER A 475 15.18 -1.51 -9.35
C SER A 475 14.10 -1.95 -8.36
N ASN A 476 14.53 -2.33 -7.15
CA ASN A 476 13.61 -2.55 -6.05
C ASN A 476 13.35 -1.25 -5.30
N GLU A 477 12.28 -1.24 -4.53
CA GLU A 477 11.89 -0.22 -3.57
C GLU A 477 12.99 -0.09 -2.52
N GLN A 478 13.37 1.13 -2.16
CA GLN A 478 14.53 1.39 -1.34
C GLN A 478 14.16 2.10 -0.04
N TYR A 479 14.95 1.85 0.99
CA TYR A 479 15.10 2.77 2.09
C TYR A 479 16.24 3.75 1.81
N LEU A 480 16.06 4.99 2.25
CA LEU A 480 17.09 6.03 2.27
C LEU A 480 17.23 6.56 3.71
N ILE A 481 18.26 6.11 4.41
CA ILE A 481 18.48 6.42 5.82
C ILE A 481 19.42 7.60 5.94
N LEU A 482 18.99 8.64 6.64
CA LEU A 482 19.77 9.84 6.92
C LEU A 482 20.35 9.73 8.34
N GLU A 483 21.67 9.78 8.46
CA GLU A 483 22.37 9.56 9.73
C GLU A 483 23.52 10.54 9.92
N THR A 484 23.89 10.81 11.18
CA THR A 484 25.19 11.43 11.50
C THR A 484 26.33 10.44 11.28
N SER A 485 27.50 10.92 10.86
CA SER A 485 28.70 10.10 10.69
C SER A 485 29.97 10.91 10.92
N LYS A 486 30.75 10.52 11.93
CA LYS A 486 32.09 11.07 12.21
C LYS A 486 33.11 10.81 11.10
N ASN A 487 32.82 9.83 10.23
CA ASN A 487 33.69 9.43 9.12
C ASN A 487 33.39 10.20 7.82
N SER A 488 32.29 10.96 7.77
CA SER A 488 31.90 11.76 6.61
C SER A 488 32.50 13.16 6.67
N PRO A 489 32.95 13.76 5.55
CA PRO A 489 33.45 15.13 5.51
C PRO A 489 32.46 16.19 6.01
N THR A 490 31.16 15.96 5.84
CA THR A 490 30.08 16.87 6.26
C THR A 490 29.59 16.57 7.67
N GLY A 491 30.00 15.45 8.27
CA GLY A 491 29.41 14.94 9.51
C GLY A 491 28.12 14.13 9.32
N TYR A 492 27.66 13.94 8.06
CA TYR A 492 26.42 13.23 7.74
C TYR A 492 26.62 12.21 6.63
N LYS A 493 25.90 11.09 6.70
CA LYS A 493 25.89 10.06 5.67
C LYS A 493 24.46 9.70 5.26
N THR A 494 24.35 9.09 4.10
CA THR A 494 23.14 8.43 3.65
C THR A 494 23.45 6.96 3.40
N THR A 495 22.61 6.08 3.91
CA THR A 495 22.67 4.64 3.65
C THR A 495 21.44 4.26 2.82
N MET A 496 21.62 3.44 1.79
CA MET A 496 20.52 2.90 0.98
C MET A 496 20.56 1.39 0.93
N PHE A 497 19.39 0.77 1.03
CA PHE A 497 19.22 -0.67 0.85
C PHE A 497 17.77 -1.00 0.45
N PRO A 498 17.51 -2.13 -0.22
CA PRO A 498 16.17 -2.54 -0.61
C PRO A 498 15.23 -2.71 0.59
N GLN A 499 13.95 -2.34 0.46
CA GLN A 499 12.97 -2.55 1.52
C GLN A 499 12.70 -4.05 1.71
N THR A 500 12.58 -4.80 0.63
CA THR A 500 12.47 -6.25 0.64
C THR A 500 13.80 -6.86 0.20
N PRO A 501 14.40 -7.78 0.98
CA PRO A 501 15.59 -8.50 0.53
C PRO A 501 15.26 -9.25 -0.77
N GLU A 502 16.18 -9.29 -1.74
CA GLU A 502 16.03 -10.15 -2.91
C GLU A 502 15.75 -11.59 -2.44
N GLN A 503 14.58 -12.11 -2.78
CA GLN A 503 14.38 -13.55 -2.74
C GLN A 503 15.45 -14.12 -3.68
N GLN A 504 16.39 -14.89 -3.15
CA GLN A 504 17.28 -15.67 -3.99
C GLN A 504 16.38 -16.52 -4.88
N GLN A 505 16.25 -16.14 -6.16
CA GLN A 505 15.69 -17.01 -7.17
C GLN A 505 16.53 -18.27 -7.12
N GLU A 506 16.02 -19.33 -6.51
CA GLU A 506 16.53 -20.67 -6.72
C GLU A 506 16.35 -20.92 -8.21
N ALA A 507 17.44 -20.80 -8.96
CA ALA A 507 17.50 -21.20 -10.34
C ALA A 507 17.23 -22.72 -10.39
N GLU A 508 15.99 -23.09 -10.72
CA GLU A 508 15.65 -24.44 -11.18
C GLU A 508 15.91 -24.61 -12.68
#